data_AF-A0AAD6XDP9-F1
#
_entry.id   AF-A0AAD6XDP9-F1
#
_cell.length_a   1.000
_cell.length_b   1.000
_cell.length_c   1.000
_cell.angle_alpha   90.00
_cell.angle_beta   90.00
_cell.angle_gamma   90.00
#
_symmetry.space_group_name_H-M   'P 1'
#
loop_
_entity.id
_entity.type
_entity.pdbx_description
1 polymer ?
#
loop_
_entity_poly.entity_id
_entity_poly.type
_entity_poly.pdbx_seq_one_letter_code
_entity_poly.pdbx_strand_id
1 'polypeptide(L)'
;IEYIQTIAAGLPAPTRPTFANTSGITFKRLHPTDHDSRPDVCAPLAGLEPPEIWEWHHVGTVVEFKLYDDPFDASGKIKSGQLENLVQLLKNARCFLMASGACYVFLVSVFRNNARLFRVDRSGYIVSSTFDWSVNARVFPEFYWRLYNGAAGGPLLGHDSTVSAPTQAHKKQMFTELKKLPQYASMSFEDATTRSRWVRVKFGDKDTRAFTIGPPIFQSKGLFGRGTRVERVLIEGQDPPQMYAMKDAWRQACRRPESHYYEVIQDYANEKCAGQTKGLATCIGSVDLSTLYPEHKTITAGLRAGGNELLDSCHDRSLFTPVGFTLDQFHSTKQLVQALRSAIAGHGLALLAGVLHRDVSAGNVLIDEDVPASPDAGFILDFDYSEFTEEGLERFAKLHPDFYMEEVDKDLKDITGTYPFMALPALPAVVHTYSSQHDLESFYWLLVWLLLRHTDHFHIDGPDACSGVFDGEARGLILMAVGDSAISIAKSGR
;
A
#
# COMPACT_ATOMS: atom_id res chain seq x y z
N ILE A 1 24.37 -19.98 14.68
CA ILE A 1 23.19 -20.83 14.45
C ILE A 1 22.95 -21.76 15.62
N GLU A 2 23.92 -22.61 15.99
CA GLU A 2 23.81 -23.54 17.14
C GLU A 2 23.27 -22.87 18.40
N TYR A 3 23.82 -21.71 18.78
CA TYR A 3 23.33 -20.94 19.93
C TYR A 3 21.82 -20.60 19.86
N ILE A 4 21.34 -20.14 18.71
CA ILE A 4 19.92 -19.78 18.51
C ILE A 4 19.04 -21.03 18.48
N GLN A 5 19.53 -22.14 17.91
CA GLN A 5 18.83 -23.42 17.94
C GLN A 5 18.70 -23.98 19.35
N THR A 6 19.74 -23.85 20.19
CA THR A 6 19.69 -24.22 21.62
C THR A 6 18.65 -23.40 22.37
N ILE A 7 18.56 -22.10 22.07
CA ILE A 7 17.50 -21.23 22.61
C ILE A 7 16.11 -21.73 22.19
N ALA A 8 15.93 -22.05 20.91
CA ALA A 8 14.66 -22.51 20.37
C ALA A 8 14.22 -23.87 20.94
N ALA A 9 15.16 -24.76 21.29
CA ALA A 9 14.86 -26.06 21.88
C ALA A 9 14.08 -25.95 23.21
N GLY A 10 14.23 -24.84 23.94
CA GLY A 10 13.47 -24.55 25.16
C GLY A 10 12.03 -24.06 24.93
N LEU A 11 11.63 -23.79 23.68
CA LEU A 11 10.31 -23.26 23.34
C LEU A 11 9.28 -24.39 23.10
N PRO A 12 7.96 -24.12 23.28
CA PRO A 12 6.90 -25.11 23.05
C PRO A 12 6.94 -25.69 21.64
N ALA A 13 6.82 -27.02 21.51
CA ALA A 13 6.97 -27.70 20.23
C ALA A 13 6.04 -27.18 19.09
N PRO A 14 4.75 -26.86 19.30
CA PRO A 14 3.85 -26.42 18.22
C PRO A 14 4.23 -25.09 17.57
N THR A 15 4.92 -24.23 18.32
CA THR A 15 5.30 -22.87 17.92
C THR A 15 6.81 -22.67 17.85
N ARG A 16 7.57 -23.77 18.00
CA ARG A 16 9.04 -23.73 18.05
C ARG A 16 9.60 -23.31 16.68
N PRO A 17 10.35 -22.21 16.60
CA PRO A 17 11.05 -21.85 15.37
C PRO A 17 12.25 -22.78 15.10
N THR A 18 12.39 -23.20 13.85
CA THR A 18 13.58 -23.90 13.35
C THR A 18 14.41 -22.94 12.50
N PHE A 19 15.64 -22.65 12.93
CA PHE A 19 16.52 -21.71 12.24
C PHE A 19 17.40 -22.41 11.19
N ALA A 20 17.48 -21.81 10.01
CA ALA A 20 18.30 -22.26 8.89
C ALA A 20 19.36 -21.24 8.49
N ASN A 21 20.53 -21.70 8.03
CA ASN A 21 21.52 -20.85 7.38
C ASN A 21 21.03 -20.50 5.97
N THR A 22 20.78 -19.22 5.71
CA THR A 22 20.25 -18.75 4.43
C THR A 22 21.19 -17.78 3.72
N SER A 23 22.40 -17.55 4.24
CA SER A 23 23.37 -16.59 3.66
C SER A 23 23.76 -16.91 2.20
N GLY A 24 23.71 -18.18 1.81
CA GLY A 24 23.91 -18.63 0.41
C GLY A 24 22.64 -18.67 -0.45
N ILE A 25 21.47 -18.44 0.14
CA ILE A 25 20.18 -18.57 -0.54
C ILE A 25 19.73 -17.20 -1.03
N THR A 26 19.47 -17.10 -2.34
CA THR A 26 18.90 -15.89 -2.93
C THR A 26 17.39 -15.98 -2.93
N PHE A 27 16.73 -15.07 -2.23
CA PHE A 27 15.28 -14.96 -2.23
C PHE A 27 14.82 -14.35 -3.54
N LYS A 28 13.71 -14.86 -4.10
CA LYS A 28 13.12 -14.32 -5.32
C LYS A 28 12.76 -12.85 -5.12
N ARG A 29 13.14 -12.02 -6.10
CA ARG A 29 12.80 -10.60 -6.14
C ARG A 29 11.28 -10.43 -6.17
N LEU A 30 10.76 -9.48 -5.38
CA LEU A 30 9.35 -9.15 -5.38
C LEU A 30 8.99 -8.20 -6.54
N HIS A 31 9.97 -7.45 -7.04
CA HIS A 31 9.85 -6.59 -8.21
C HIS A 31 11.10 -6.69 -9.12
N PRO A 32 10.98 -6.59 -10.46
CA PRO A 32 12.13 -6.70 -11.37
C PRO A 32 13.31 -5.74 -11.07
N THR A 33 13.00 -4.53 -10.59
CA THR A 33 14.01 -3.52 -10.22
C THR A 33 14.62 -3.73 -8.83
N ASP A 34 14.19 -4.77 -8.09
CA ASP A 34 14.75 -5.04 -6.77
C ASP A 34 16.14 -5.64 -6.87
N HIS A 35 16.95 -5.38 -5.84
CA HIS A 35 18.17 -6.13 -5.63
C HIS A 35 17.85 -7.48 -4.99
N ASP A 36 18.70 -8.47 -5.28
CA ASP A 36 18.65 -9.76 -4.61
C ASP A 36 18.82 -9.61 -3.10
N SER A 37 18.03 -10.36 -2.36
CA SER A 37 18.11 -10.41 -0.90
C SER A 37 18.65 -11.77 -0.46
N ARG A 38 19.61 -11.73 0.45
CA ARG A 38 20.29 -12.91 1.01
C ARG A 38 20.39 -12.77 2.53
N PRO A 39 19.29 -12.99 3.26
CA PRO A 39 19.32 -12.92 4.71
C PRO A 39 20.27 -14.00 5.28
N ASP A 40 21.00 -13.69 6.35
CA ASP A 40 22.00 -14.62 6.87
C ASP A 40 21.38 -15.87 7.51
N VAL A 41 20.38 -15.66 8.35
CA VAL A 41 19.65 -16.72 9.05
C VAL A 41 18.16 -16.39 9.06
N CYS A 42 17.34 -17.37 8.69
CA CYS A 42 15.88 -17.28 8.73
C CYS A 42 15.29 -18.38 9.60
N ALA A 43 14.13 -18.11 10.18
CA ALA A 43 13.23 -19.15 10.67
C ALA A 43 11.85 -18.95 10.02
N PRO A 44 11.13 -20.03 9.69
CA PRO A 44 9.83 -19.91 9.04
C PRO A 44 8.75 -19.51 10.06
N LEU A 45 7.52 -19.29 9.58
CA LEU A 45 6.33 -19.12 10.42
C LEU A 45 6.11 -20.32 11.36
N ALA A 46 5.39 -20.13 12.47
CA ALA A 46 5.12 -21.21 13.43
C ALA A 46 4.48 -22.43 12.74
N GLY A 47 4.95 -23.62 13.10
CA GLY A 47 4.45 -24.89 12.57
C GLY A 47 4.95 -25.27 11.17
N LEU A 48 5.81 -24.44 10.56
CA LEU A 48 6.48 -24.78 9.30
C LEU A 48 7.92 -25.24 9.57
N GLU A 49 8.38 -26.20 8.78
CA GLU A 49 9.79 -26.55 8.68
C GLU A 49 10.50 -25.65 7.65
N PRO A 50 11.84 -25.45 7.77
CA PRO A 50 12.60 -24.73 6.76
C PRO A 50 12.38 -25.34 5.37
N PRO A 51 11.85 -24.58 4.39
CA PRO A 51 11.61 -25.11 3.06
C PRO A 51 12.92 -25.26 2.28
N GLU A 52 12.94 -26.15 1.29
CA GLU A 52 14.03 -26.23 0.32
C GLU A 52 14.16 -24.94 -0.49
N ILE A 53 13.01 -24.35 -0.85
CA ILE A 53 12.92 -23.08 -1.57
C ILE A 53 12.30 -22.03 -0.65
N TRP A 54 13.10 -21.03 -0.30
CA TRP A 54 12.66 -19.93 0.54
C TRP A 54 11.92 -18.87 -0.27
N GLU A 55 10.72 -18.53 0.20
CA GLU A 55 9.93 -17.40 -0.28
C GLU A 55 9.54 -16.54 0.90
N TRP A 56 9.39 -15.23 0.67
CA TRP A 56 9.18 -14.27 1.75
C TRP A 56 7.90 -14.51 2.58
N HIS A 57 6.88 -15.16 2.03
CA HIS A 57 5.66 -15.49 2.77
C HIS A 57 5.83 -16.68 3.73
N HIS A 58 6.90 -17.46 3.60
CA HIS A 58 7.25 -18.53 4.54
C HIS A 58 8.00 -18.02 5.78
N VAL A 59 8.60 -16.83 5.71
CA VAL A 59 9.56 -16.37 6.73
C VAL A 59 8.83 -15.80 7.94
N GLY A 60 9.21 -16.27 9.14
CA GLY A 60 8.74 -15.74 10.42
C GLY A 60 9.70 -14.73 11.02
N THR A 61 11.01 -14.95 10.94
CA THR A 61 12.02 -14.02 11.47
C THR A 61 13.31 -14.08 10.68
N VAL A 62 14.06 -12.97 10.69
CA VAL A 62 15.38 -12.85 10.10
C VAL A 62 16.38 -12.40 11.16
N VAL A 63 17.57 -13.02 11.13
CA VAL A 63 18.74 -12.61 11.91
C VAL A 63 19.85 -12.24 10.94
N GLU A 64 20.30 -10.99 11.00
CA GLU A 64 21.38 -10.44 10.19
C GLU A 64 22.66 -10.32 11.02
N PHE A 65 23.77 -10.82 10.48
CA PHE A 65 25.09 -10.69 11.07
C PHE A 65 25.87 -9.59 10.36
N LYS A 66 26.25 -8.56 11.10
CA LYS A 66 26.97 -7.41 10.57
C LYS A 66 28.41 -7.43 11.04
N LEU A 67 29.33 -7.23 10.09
CA LEU A 67 30.77 -7.17 10.33
C LEU A 67 31.23 -5.79 10.86
N TYR A 68 30.38 -4.77 10.70
CA TYR A 68 30.60 -3.42 11.21
C TYR A 68 30.04 -3.24 12.62
N ASP A 69 30.50 -2.19 13.30
CA ASP A 69 30.01 -1.83 14.63
C ASP A 69 28.58 -1.28 14.58
N ASP A 70 27.84 -1.43 15.67
CA ASP A 70 26.46 -0.96 15.81
C ASP A 70 26.24 0.44 15.21
N PRO A 71 25.41 0.59 14.16
CA PRO A 71 25.22 1.86 13.46
C PRO A 71 24.35 2.84 14.26
N PHE A 72 23.84 2.44 15.42
CA PHE A 72 23.02 3.28 16.30
C PHE A 72 23.79 3.72 17.54
N ASP A 73 23.46 4.90 18.06
CA ASP A 73 23.94 5.37 19.35
C ASP A 73 23.13 4.76 20.52
N ALA A 74 23.45 5.17 21.75
CA ALA A 74 22.78 4.69 22.96
C ALA A 74 21.29 5.11 23.02
N SER A 75 20.91 6.18 22.32
CA SER A 75 19.52 6.65 22.21
C SER A 75 18.73 5.93 21.11
N GLY A 76 19.37 5.07 20.33
CA GLY A 76 18.75 4.39 19.18
C GLY A 76 18.67 5.26 17.93
N LYS A 77 19.36 6.41 17.89
CA LYS A 77 19.50 7.21 16.67
C LYS A 77 20.63 6.67 15.80
N ILE A 78 20.42 6.73 14.51
CA ILE A 78 21.45 6.35 13.54
C ILE A 78 22.65 7.30 13.62
N LYS A 79 23.86 6.75 13.69
CA LYS A 79 25.10 7.51 13.65
C LYS A 79 25.29 8.14 12.27
N SER A 80 25.95 9.30 12.24
CA SER A 80 26.26 9.99 10.99
C SER A 80 27.01 9.08 10.01
N GLY A 81 26.63 9.12 8.73
CA GLY A 81 27.23 8.31 7.67
C GLY A 81 26.85 6.82 7.66
N GLN A 82 25.93 6.37 8.52
CA GLN A 82 25.53 4.95 8.58
C GLN A 82 24.20 4.64 7.86
N LEU A 83 23.67 5.57 7.07
CA LEU A 83 22.35 5.42 6.43
C LEU A 83 22.27 4.19 5.52
N GLU A 84 23.32 3.89 4.76
CA GLU A 84 23.38 2.71 3.89
C GLU A 84 23.24 1.40 4.67
N ASN A 85 23.84 1.33 5.87
CA ASN A 85 23.75 0.17 6.76
C ASN A 85 22.32 -0.04 7.28
N LEU A 86 21.62 1.05 7.63
CA LEU A 86 20.19 0.99 7.98
C LEU A 86 19.34 0.55 6.79
N VAL A 87 19.57 1.13 5.61
CA VAL A 87 18.82 0.75 4.40
C VAL A 87 19.01 -0.73 4.11
N GLN A 88 20.23 -1.25 4.21
CA GLN A 88 20.49 -2.68 4.03
C GLN A 88 19.73 -3.55 5.04
N LEU A 89 19.70 -3.15 6.32
CA LEU A 89 18.95 -3.85 7.37
C LEU A 89 17.45 -3.90 7.06
N LEU A 90 16.87 -2.77 6.66
CA LEU A 90 15.43 -2.62 6.47
C LEU A 90 14.92 -3.20 5.15
N LYS A 91 15.80 -3.59 4.21
CA LYS A 91 15.41 -4.30 2.98
C LYS A 91 14.59 -5.56 3.29
N ASN A 92 15.01 -6.35 4.28
CA ASN A 92 14.31 -7.57 4.66
C ASN A 92 12.92 -7.28 5.24
N ALA A 93 12.79 -6.23 6.09
CA ALA A 93 11.49 -5.79 6.59
C ALA A 93 10.55 -5.38 5.44
N ARG A 94 11.08 -4.68 4.44
CA ARG A 94 10.31 -4.29 3.25
C ARG A 94 9.79 -5.51 2.53
N CYS A 95 10.63 -6.50 2.29
CA CYS A 95 10.24 -7.71 1.60
C CYS A 95 9.20 -8.53 2.40
N PHE A 96 9.35 -8.64 3.72
CA PHE A 96 8.33 -9.26 4.56
C PHE A 96 6.98 -8.56 4.39
N LEU A 97 6.91 -7.25 4.67
CA LEU A 97 5.66 -6.48 4.63
C LEU A 97 5.01 -6.50 3.24
N MET A 98 5.80 -6.56 2.17
CA MET A 98 5.30 -6.67 0.80
C MET A 98 4.76 -8.07 0.46
N ALA A 99 5.40 -9.14 0.95
CA ALA A 99 5.09 -10.50 0.53
C ALA A 99 4.04 -11.19 1.41
N SER A 100 4.16 -11.06 2.73
CA SER A 100 3.30 -11.79 3.68
C SER A 100 1.98 -11.08 3.97
N GLY A 101 1.90 -9.76 3.72
CA GLY A 101 0.77 -8.94 4.17
C GLY A 101 0.76 -8.72 5.68
N ALA A 102 1.88 -8.93 6.37
CA ALA A 102 2.01 -8.64 7.80
C ALA A 102 1.75 -7.15 8.08
N CYS A 103 1.16 -6.87 9.25
CA CYS A 103 0.90 -5.52 9.73
C CYS A 103 2.17 -4.82 10.23
N TYR A 104 3.04 -5.60 10.88
CA TYR A 104 4.37 -5.20 11.30
C TYR A 104 5.26 -6.44 11.43
N VAL A 105 6.57 -6.24 11.46
CA VAL A 105 7.56 -7.33 11.41
C VAL A 105 8.66 -7.09 12.41
N PHE A 106 9.34 -8.15 12.83
CA PHE A 106 10.52 -8.05 13.67
C PHE A 106 11.78 -8.54 12.94
N LEU A 107 12.90 -7.86 13.20
CA LEU A 107 14.21 -8.26 12.71
C LEU A 107 15.20 -8.28 13.88
N VAL A 108 16.21 -9.14 13.77
CA VAL A 108 17.35 -9.17 14.69
C VAL A 108 18.61 -8.79 13.93
N SER A 109 19.38 -7.86 14.48
CA SER A 109 20.72 -7.54 13.98
C SER A 109 21.76 -7.87 15.04
N VAL A 110 22.81 -8.58 14.65
CA VAL A 110 23.93 -8.96 15.49
C VAL A 110 25.19 -8.25 14.98
N PHE A 111 25.85 -7.49 15.87
CA PHE A 111 27.07 -6.73 15.64
C PHE A 111 28.15 -7.24 16.60
N ARG A 112 29.02 -8.14 16.13
CA ARG A 112 29.98 -8.84 17.00
C ARG A 112 29.28 -9.48 18.22
N ASN A 113 29.61 -9.06 19.44
CA ASN A 113 29.01 -9.57 20.69
C ASN A 113 27.70 -8.88 21.07
N ASN A 114 27.29 -7.83 20.35
CA ASN A 114 26.09 -7.07 20.65
C ASN A 114 24.97 -7.40 19.66
N ALA A 115 23.72 -7.20 20.09
CA ALA A 115 22.56 -7.35 19.22
C ALA A 115 21.53 -6.25 19.47
N ARG A 116 20.65 -6.06 18.48
CA ARG A 116 19.47 -5.20 18.55
C ARG A 116 18.26 -5.91 17.96
N LEU A 117 17.10 -5.66 18.58
CA LEU A 117 15.80 -6.08 18.10
C LEU A 117 15.11 -4.90 17.42
N PHE A 118 14.50 -5.13 16.26
CA PHE A 118 13.75 -4.13 15.51
C PHE A 118 12.29 -4.56 15.42
N ARG A 119 11.37 -3.62 15.63
CA ARG A 119 9.98 -3.72 15.20
C ARG A 119 9.77 -2.71 14.07
N VAL A 120 9.34 -3.15 12.91
CA VAL A 120 9.13 -2.29 11.73
C VAL A 120 7.67 -2.36 11.33
N ASP A 121 7.02 -1.21 11.21
CA ASP A 121 5.67 -1.07 10.68
C ASP A 121 5.65 -0.06 9.53
N ARG A 122 4.47 0.28 9.02
CA ARG A 122 4.32 1.17 7.86
C ARG A 122 4.66 2.64 8.14
N SER A 123 4.78 3.03 9.40
CA SER A 123 5.06 4.41 9.79
C SER A 123 6.52 4.61 10.23
N GLY A 124 7.28 3.53 10.44
CA GLY A 124 8.67 3.62 10.90
C GLY A 124 9.18 2.33 11.52
N TYR A 125 10.17 2.48 12.42
CA TYR A 125 10.73 1.38 13.19
C TYR A 125 11.01 1.79 14.64
N ILE A 126 10.97 0.79 15.52
CA ILE A 126 11.44 0.86 16.91
C ILE A 126 12.65 -0.04 17.01
N VAL A 127 13.69 0.40 17.70
CA VAL A 127 14.91 -0.36 17.93
C VAL A 127 15.18 -0.47 19.42
N SER A 128 15.55 -1.66 19.90
CA SER A 128 15.95 -1.87 21.29
C SER A 128 17.27 -1.14 21.60
N SER A 129 17.56 -0.92 22.88
CA SER A 129 18.94 -0.68 23.32
C SER A 129 19.84 -1.84 22.88
N THR A 130 21.12 -1.55 22.68
CA THR A 130 22.12 -2.59 22.41
C THR A 130 22.26 -3.50 23.63
N PHE A 131 22.43 -4.80 23.42
CA PHE A 131 22.69 -5.76 24.50
C PHE A 131 23.72 -6.79 24.06
N ASP A 132 24.58 -7.20 24.99
CA ASP A 132 25.52 -8.29 24.75
C ASP A 132 24.76 -9.62 24.79
N TRP A 133 24.65 -10.27 23.63
CA TRP A 133 23.90 -11.51 23.51
C TRP A 133 24.68 -12.74 24.02
N SER A 134 26.00 -12.63 24.16
CA SER A 134 26.83 -13.68 24.74
C SER A 134 26.73 -13.73 26.27
N VAL A 135 26.45 -12.58 26.90
CA VAL A 135 26.28 -12.45 28.35
C VAL A 135 24.81 -12.55 28.74
N ASN A 136 23.90 -11.89 28.03
CA ASN A 136 22.49 -11.84 28.37
C ASN A 136 21.68 -12.94 27.67
N ALA A 137 21.82 -14.16 28.18
CA ALA A 137 21.20 -15.35 27.60
C ALA A 137 19.66 -15.37 27.65
N ARG A 138 19.00 -14.40 28.30
CA ARG A 138 17.52 -14.36 28.45
C ARG A 138 16.80 -13.64 27.31
N VAL A 139 17.44 -12.67 26.66
CA VAL A 139 16.77 -11.77 25.71
C VAL A 139 16.22 -12.54 24.51
N PHE A 140 17.03 -13.38 23.87
CA PHE A 140 16.57 -14.13 22.70
C PHE A 140 15.51 -15.18 23.00
N PRO A 141 15.63 -16.03 24.04
CA PRO A 141 14.53 -16.94 24.41
C PRO A 141 13.21 -16.22 24.64
N GLU A 142 13.22 -15.12 25.40
CA GLU A 142 12.01 -14.36 25.70
C GLU A 142 11.44 -13.69 24.45
N PHE A 143 12.30 -13.08 23.63
CA PHE A 143 11.89 -12.46 22.37
C PHE A 143 11.23 -13.47 21.43
N TYR A 144 11.88 -14.60 21.15
CA TYR A 144 11.31 -15.61 20.25
C TYR A 144 10.08 -16.29 20.84
N TRP A 145 10.02 -16.48 22.16
CA TRP A 145 8.80 -16.96 22.81
C TRP A 145 7.63 -16.01 22.55
N ARG A 146 7.82 -14.70 22.79
CA ARG A 146 6.78 -13.68 22.55
C ARG A 146 6.42 -13.55 21.08
N LEU A 147 7.40 -13.64 20.17
CA LEU A 147 7.18 -13.53 18.73
C LEU A 147 6.31 -14.68 18.18
N TYR A 148 6.58 -15.91 18.62
CA TYR A 148 5.90 -17.11 18.11
C TYR A 148 4.68 -17.55 18.93
N ASN A 149 4.55 -17.13 20.20
CA ASN A 149 3.42 -17.49 21.08
C ASN A 149 2.53 -16.31 21.46
N GLY A 150 2.95 -15.07 21.18
CA GLY A 150 2.16 -13.86 21.45
C GLY A 150 1.12 -13.55 20.36
N ALA A 151 1.15 -14.27 19.25
CA ALA A 151 0.14 -14.17 18.21
C ALA A 151 -1.17 -14.78 18.72
N ALA A 152 -2.24 -13.99 18.83
CA ALA A 152 -3.55 -14.42 19.32
C ALA A 152 -4.24 -15.41 18.36
N GLY A 153 -3.71 -16.63 18.24
CA GLY A 153 -4.16 -17.66 17.29
C GLY A 153 -3.53 -17.59 15.90
N GLY A 154 -2.67 -16.59 15.63
CA GLY A 154 -1.91 -16.49 14.38
C GLY A 154 -0.58 -17.27 14.42
N PRO A 155 0.08 -17.47 13.26
CA PRO A 155 1.37 -18.16 13.17
C PRO A 155 2.56 -17.32 13.65
N LEU A 156 2.37 -16.00 13.83
CA LEU A 156 3.42 -15.08 14.27
C LEU A 156 2.80 -13.75 14.71
N LEU A 157 3.43 -13.06 15.66
CA LEU A 157 3.02 -11.71 16.05
C LEU A 157 3.17 -10.75 14.84
N GLY A 158 2.14 -9.93 14.58
CA GLY A 158 2.08 -9.05 13.41
C GLY A 158 1.46 -9.70 12.15
N HIS A 159 1.07 -10.97 12.20
CA HIS A 159 0.31 -11.62 11.14
C HIS A 159 -1.09 -10.99 10.99
N ASP A 160 -1.52 -10.76 9.75
CA ASP A 160 -2.89 -10.33 9.44
C ASP A 160 -3.84 -11.55 9.55
N SER A 161 -4.59 -11.60 10.66
CA SER A 161 -5.54 -12.69 10.97
C SER A 161 -6.79 -12.70 10.07
N THR A 162 -6.98 -11.66 9.25
CA THR A 162 -8.10 -11.53 8.31
C THR A 162 -7.81 -12.16 6.95
N VAL A 163 -6.59 -12.67 6.75
CA VAL A 163 -6.13 -13.31 5.51
C VAL A 163 -5.84 -14.79 5.78
N SER A 164 -6.24 -15.67 4.85
CA SER A 164 -5.97 -17.11 4.95
C SER A 164 -5.71 -17.78 3.61
N ALA A 165 -5.01 -18.91 3.63
CA ALA A 165 -4.73 -19.69 2.42
C ALA A 165 -5.97 -20.47 1.95
N PRO A 166 -6.29 -20.48 0.65
CA PRO A 166 -7.38 -21.29 0.12
C PRO A 166 -6.96 -22.75 -0.06
N THR A 167 -7.92 -23.67 0.14
CA THR A 167 -7.75 -25.09 -0.18
C THR A 167 -7.79 -25.30 -1.70
N GLN A 168 -7.34 -26.46 -2.18
CA GLN A 168 -7.47 -26.79 -3.60
C GLN A 168 -8.92 -26.88 -4.07
N ALA A 169 -9.86 -27.26 -3.19
CA ALA A 169 -11.28 -27.25 -3.50
C ALA A 169 -11.79 -25.80 -3.69
N HIS A 170 -11.41 -24.88 -2.79
CA HIS A 170 -11.74 -23.45 -2.94
C HIS A 170 -11.18 -22.88 -4.25
N LYS A 171 -9.92 -23.18 -4.59
CA LYS A 171 -9.31 -22.71 -5.85
C LYS A 171 -10.10 -23.17 -7.07
N LYS A 172 -10.49 -24.45 -7.12
CA LYS A 172 -11.30 -25.01 -8.22
C LYS A 172 -12.66 -24.34 -8.31
N GLN A 173 -13.35 -24.18 -7.18
CA GLN A 173 -14.66 -23.52 -7.12
C GLN A 173 -14.59 -22.08 -7.63
N MET A 174 -13.68 -21.26 -7.09
CA MET A 174 -13.57 -19.86 -7.47
C MET A 174 -13.09 -19.68 -8.91
N PHE A 175 -12.30 -20.62 -9.44
CA PHE A 175 -11.95 -20.62 -10.87
C PHE A 175 -13.17 -20.90 -11.76
N THR A 176 -14.09 -21.77 -11.36
CA THR A 176 -15.35 -21.97 -12.09
C THR A 176 -16.18 -20.68 -12.12
N GLU A 177 -16.26 -19.95 -11.01
CA GLU A 177 -16.94 -18.65 -10.95
C GLU A 177 -16.26 -17.60 -11.84
N LEU A 178 -14.92 -17.53 -11.79
CA LEU A 178 -14.13 -16.66 -12.67
C LEU A 178 -14.44 -16.91 -14.16
N LYS A 179 -14.64 -18.17 -14.56
CA LYS A 179 -14.91 -18.53 -15.95
C LYS A 179 -16.30 -18.13 -16.45
N LYS A 180 -17.20 -17.71 -15.57
CA LYS A 180 -18.47 -17.09 -15.97
C LYS A 180 -18.28 -15.66 -16.48
N LEU A 181 -17.13 -15.03 -16.16
CA LEU A 181 -16.78 -13.68 -16.62
C LEU A 181 -16.04 -13.75 -17.98
N PRO A 182 -16.62 -13.24 -19.09
CA PRO A 182 -16.06 -13.38 -20.43
C PRO A 182 -14.64 -12.83 -20.59
N GLN A 183 -14.34 -11.71 -19.93
CA GLN A 183 -13.05 -11.04 -19.95
C GLN A 183 -11.93 -11.86 -19.26
N TYR A 184 -12.28 -12.86 -18.46
CA TYR A 184 -11.34 -13.79 -17.80
C TYR A 184 -11.35 -15.20 -18.41
N ALA A 185 -12.03 -15.40 -19.54
CA ALA A 185 -12.19 -16.71 -20.17
C ALA A 185 -10.84 -17.35 -20.59
N SER A 186 -9.83 -16.56 -20.94
CA SER A 186 -8.51 -17.04 -21.35
C SER A 186 -7.52 -17.30 -20.20
N MET A 187 -7.76 -16.77 -19.00
CA MET A 187 -6.82 -16.87 -17.87
C MET A 187 -6.63 -18.33 -17.40
N SER A 188 -5.40 -18.82 -17.27
CA SER A 188 -5.19 -20.20 -16.83
C SER A 188 -5.55 -20.40 -15.35
N PHE A 189 -5.77 -21.66 -14.93
CA PHE A 189 -5.99 -21.98 -13.51
C PHE A 189 -4.81 -21.57 -12.63
N GLU A 190 -3.59 -21.75 -13.15
CA GLU A 190 -2.36 -21.41 -12.43
C GLU A 190 -2.22 -19.89 -12.27
N ASP A 191 -2.43 -19.13 -13.35
CA ASP A 191 -2.36 -17.66 -13.31
C ASP A 191 -3.40 -17.10 -12.35
N ALA A 192 -4.62 -17.65 -12.36
CA ALA A 192 -5.70 -17.19 -11.50
C ALA A 192 -5.46 -17.53 -10.02
N THR A 193 -4.93 -18.72 -9.72
CA THR A 193 -5.06 -19.31 -8.36
C THR A 193 -3.75 -19.54 -7.59
N THR A 194 -2.58 -19.41 -8.22
CA THR A 194 -1.29 -19.72 -7.56
C THR A 194 -1.05 -18.84 -6.34
N ARG A 195 -1.33 -17.54 -6.44
CA ARG A 195 -1.10 -16.55 -5.37
C ARG A 195 -2.37 -16.16 -4.62
N SER A 196 -3.47 -16.90 -4.82
CA SER A 196 -4.77 -16.55 -4.25
C SER A 196 -4.82 -16.70 -2.74
N ARG A 197 -5.59 -15.82 -2.12
CA ARG A 197 -5.83 -15.74 -0.69
C ARG A 197 -7.32 -15.49 -0.44
N TRP A 198 -7.82 -15.99 0.68
CA TRP A 198 -9.08 -15.54 1.25
C TRP A 198 -8.82 -14.32 2.11
N VAL A 199 -9.62 -13.28 1.94
CA VAL A 199 -9.50 -12.01 2.68
C VAL A 199 -10.88 -11.65 3.23
N ARG A 200 -10.98 -11.31 4.52
CA ARG A 200 -12.22 -10.78 5.09
C ARG A 200 -12.44 -9.35 4.63
N VAL A 201 -13.66 -9.07 4.19
CA VAL A 201 -14.07 -7.79 3.59
C VAL A 201 -15.48 -7.42 4.06
N LYS A 202 -15.82 -6.14 3.93
CA LYS A 202 -17.20 -5.65 4.00
C LYS A 202 -17.78 -5.54 2.59
N PHE A 203 -18.90 -6.20 2.34
CA PHE A 203 -19.68 -6.06 1.10
C PHE A 203 -21.04 -5.46 1.45
N GLY A 204 -21.20 -4.14 1.21
CA GLY A 204 -22.14 -3.33 1.98
C GLY A 204 -21.82 -3.44 3.46
N ASP A 205 -22.84 -3.63 4.30
CA ASP A 205 -22.68 -3.78 5.75
C ASP A 205 -22.27 -5.20 6.20
N LYS A 206 -22.30 -6.17 5.28
CA LYS A 206 -22.11 -7.58 5.59
C LYS A 206 -20.63 -7.96 5.60
N ASP A 207 -20.21 -8.64 6.66
CA ASP A 207 -18.92 -9.32 6.69
C ASP A 207 -18.97 -10.56 5.80
N THR A 208 -18.02 -10.67 4.87
CA THR A 208 -17.88 -11.81 3.97
C THR A 208 -16.41 -12.07 3.65
N ARG A 209 -16.15 -13.03 2.77
CA ARG A 209 -14.81 -13.33 2.25
C ARG A 209 -14.72 -13.00 0.77
N ALA A 210 -13.58 -12.46 0.40
CA ALA A 210 -13.18 -12.23 -0.98
C ALA A 210 -12.01 -13.15 -1.33
N PHE A 211 -12.04 -13.71 -2.54
CA PHE A 211 -10.97 -14.54 -3.07
C PHE A 211 -10.13 -13.72 -4.06
N THR A 212 -8.83 -13.58 -3.81
CA THR A 212 -7.95 -12.83 -4.72
C THR A 212 -7.67 -13.62 -6.00
N ILE A 213 -7.67 -12.93 -7.15
CA ILE A 213 -7.44 -13.51 -8.47
C ILE A 213 -6.16 -12.92 -9.06
N GLY A 214 -5.22 -13.81 -9.41
CA GLY A 214 -3.98 -13.42 -10.07
C GLY A 214 -3.05 -12.54 -9.22
N PRO A 215 -2.10 -11.84 -9.85
CA PRO A 215 -1.23 -10.88 -9.17
C PRO A 215 -1.99 -9.59 -8.80
N PRO A 216 -1.49 -8.82 -7.81
CA PRO A 216 -2.02 -7.48 -7.53
C PRO A 216 -2.01 -6.58 -8.78
N ILE A 217 -3.06 -5.77 -8.92
CA ILE A 217 -3.16 -4.69 -9.92
C ILE A 217 -2.08 -3.65 -9.63
N PHE A 218 -1.93 -3.30 -8.36
CA PHE A 218 -0.98 -2.32 -7.88
C PHE A 218 -0.43 -2.71 -6.52
N GLN A 219 0.84 -2.38 -6.27
CA GLN A 219 1.44 -2.50 -4.95
C GLN A 219 2.52 -1.43 -4.75
N SER A 220 2.41 -0.66 -3.66
CA SER A 220 3.45 0.28 -3.24
C SER A 220 4.75 -0.46 -2.93
N LYS A 221 5.85 0.07 -3.46
CA LYS A 221 7.20 -0.50 -3.31
C LYS A 221 7.95 0.02 -2.08
N GLY A 222 7.49 1.14 -1.51
CA GLY A 222 8.08 1.76 -0.33
C GLY A 222 7.92 0.89 0.92
N LEU A 223 8.90 0.97 1.82
CA LEU A 223 8.79 0.37 3.14
C LEU A 223 7.77 1.11 3.99
N PHE A 224 7.93 2.43 4.06
CA PHE A 224 7.08 3.34 4.83
C PHE A 224 6.05 4.04 3.93
N GLY A 225 5.01 4.57 4.56
CA GLY A 225 3.89 5.25 3.93
C GLY A 225 2.67 4.33 3.83
N ARG A 226 1.79 4.63 2.88
CA ARG A 226 0.44 4.04 2.82
C ARG A 226 0.42 2.55 2.49
N GLY A 227 1.52 1.99 1.97
CA GLY A 227 1.62 0.55 1.70
C GLY A 227 0.54 0.02 0.76
N THR A 228 -0.03 0.87 -0.10
CA THR A 228 -1.24 0.58 -0.89
C THR A 228 -1.07 -0.69 -1.71
N ARG A 229 -2.05 -1.59 -1.62
CA ARG A 229 -2.12 -2.82 -2.41
C ARG A 229 -3.52 -2.96 -2.98
N VAL A 230 -3.61 -3.14 -4.29
CA VAL A 230 -4.88 -3.31 -5.00
C VAL A 230 -4.90 -4.68 -5.66
N GLU A 231 -5.90 -5.50 -5.37
CA GLU A 231 -6.06 -6.85 -5.89
C GLU A 231 -7.43 -7.04 -6.54
N ARG A 232 -7.49 -7.88 -7.58
CA ARG A 232 -8.74 -8.36 -8.14
C ARG A 232 -9.35 -9.38 -7.21
N VAL A 233 -10.64 -9.28 -6.93
CA VAL A 233 -11.32 -10.22 -6.05
C VAL A 233 -12.71 -10.61 -6.54
N LEU A 234 -13.09 -11.86 -6.25
CA LEU A 234 -14.46 -12.35 -6.32
C LEU A 234 -15.03 -12.49 -4.90
N ILE A 235 -16.29 -12.09 -4.71
CA ILE A 235 -16.98 -12.25 -3.42
C ILE A 235 -17.54 -13.68 -3.30
N GLU A 236 -17.31 -14.31 -2.15
CA GLU A 236 -17.81 -15.65 -1.89
C GLU A 236 -19.34 -15.72 -1.94
N GLY A 237 -19.86 -16.65 -2.73
CA GLY A 237 -21.30 -16.93 -2.82
C GLY A 237 -22.11 -15.91 -3.61
N GLN A 238 -21.47 -14.96 -4.30
CA GLN A 238 -22.15 -14.01 -5.17
C GLN A 238 -22.56 -14.69 -6.49
N ASP A 239 -23.83 -14.54 -6.87
CA ASP A 239 -24.38 -15.02 -8.15
C ASP A 239 -25.33 -13.94 -8.74
N PRO A 240 -25.09 -13.44 -9.96
CA PRO A 240 -23.93 -13.73 -10.81
C PRO A 240 -22.62 -13.22 -10.19
N PRO A 241 -21.48 -13.87 -10.46
CA PRO A 241 -20.20 -13.36 -9.99
C PRO A 241 -19.86 -12.03 -10.66
N GLN A 242 -19.18 -11.16 -9.92
CA GLN A 242 -18.65 -9.89 -10.42
C GLN A 242 -17.21 -9.71 -9.90
N MET A 243 -16.36 -9.07 -10.71
CA MET A 243 -15.01 -8.70 -10.30
C MET A 243 -15.02 -7.37 -9.55
N TYR A 244 -14.29 -7.31 -8.43
CA TYR A 244 -14.07 -6.09 -7.65
C TYR A 244 -12.58 -5.81 -7.49
N ALA A 245 -12.24 -4.54 -7.26
CA ALA A 245 -10.92 -4.12 -6.83
C ALA A 245 -10.93 -3.98 -5.30
N MET A 246 -10.14 -4.80 -4.61
CA MET A 246 -9.90 -4.66 -3.18
C MET A 246 -8.64 -3.83 -2.95
N LYS A 247 -8.76 -2.73 -2.22
CA LYS A 247 -7.66 -1.83 -1.84
C LYS A 247 -7.38 -1.97 -0.35
N ASP A 248 -6.17 -2.38 -0.01
CA ASP A 248 -5.58 -2.25 1.32
C ASP A 248 -4.72 -0.99 1.36
N ALA A 249 -4.88 -0.14 2.37
CA ALA A 249 -4.05 1.05 2.57
C ALA A 249 -3.92 1.43 4.06
N TRP A 250 -2.80 2.06 4.41
CA TRP A 250 -2.52 2.56 5.74
C TRP A 250 -2.75 4.07 5.77
N ARG A 251 -3.83 4.51 6.40
CA ARG A 251 -4.26 5.90 6.52
C ARG A 251 -3.92 6.44 7.91
N GLN A 252 -3.32 7.62 8.03
CA GLN A 252 -3.11 8.26 9.33
C GLN A 252 -4.46 8.46 10.04
N ALA A 253 -4.55 8.17 11.34
CA ALA A 253 -5.80 8.23 12.10
C ALA A 253 -6.44 9.63 12.09
N CYS A 254 -5.63 10.68 11.95
CA CYS A 254 -6.07 12.08 11.79
C CYS A 254 -6.63 12.43 10.40
N ARG A 255 -6.67 11.48 9.46
CA ARG A 255 -7.23 11.65 8.12
C ARG A 255 -8.58 10.97 8.03
N ARG A 256 -9.51 11.60 7.32
CA ARG A 256 -10.84 11.04 7.07
C ARG A 256 -10.73 9.77 6.21
N PRO A 257 -11.49 8.70 6.52
CA PRO A 257 -11.61 7.54 5.64
C PRO A 257 -12.04 7.90 4.23
N GLU A 258 -11.45 7.24 3.24
CA GLU A 258 -11.78 7.43 1.82
C GLU A 258 -13.26 7.17 1.52
N SER A 259 -13.84 6.16 2.17
CA SER A 259 -15.24 5.74 1.98
C SER A 259 -16.23 6.88 2.23
N HIS A 260 -15.94 7.78 3.17
CA HIS A 260 -16.81 8.91 3.48
C HIS A 260 -16.99 9.87 2.30
N TYR A 261 -15.96 10.03 1.45
CA TYR A 261 -16.08 10.84 0.24
C TYR A 261 -17.03 10.16 -0.76
N TYR A 262 -16.91 8.85 -0.94
CA TYR A 262 -17.79 8.08 -1.81
C TYR A 262 -19.24 8.08 -1.32
N GLU A 263 -19.49 8.00 -0.02
CA GLU A 263 -20.83 8.05 0.56
C GLU A 263 -21.52 9.40 0.29
N VAL A 264 -20.79 10.51 0.45
CA VAL A 264 -21.30 11.86 0.12
C VAL A 264 -21.63 11.98 -1.37
N ILE A 265 -20.76 11.46 -2.24
CA ILE A 265 -20.99 11.46 -3.69
C ILE A 265 -22.21 10.60 -4.05
N GLN A 266 -22.33 9.42 -3.44
CA GLN A 266 -23.44 8.51 -3.69
C GLN A 266 -24.77 9.08 -3.20
N ASP A 267 -24.79 9.74 -2.03
CA ASP A 267 -25.98 10.42 -1.52
C ASP A 267 -26.44 11.54 -2.46
N TYR A 268 -25.51 12.35 -2.98
CA TYR A 268 -25.81 13.34 -4.03
C TYR A 268 -26.35 12.68 -5.30
N ALA A 269 -25.71 11.60 -5.76
CA ALA A 269 -26.12 10.87 -6.94
C ALA A 269 -27.52 10.25 -6.79
N ASN A 270 -27.85 9.73 -5.61
CA ASN A 270 -29.18 9.21 -5.30
C ASN A 270 -30.25 10.29 -5.41
N GLU A 271 -29.94 11.50 -4.92
CA GLU A 271 -30.86 12.64 -4.94
C GLU A 271 -31.02 13.26 -6.33
N LYS A 272 -29.93 13.44 -7.08
CA LYS A 272 -29.90 14.26 -8.30
C LYS A 272 -29.71 13.46 -9.60
N CYS A 273 -29.22 12.24 -9.52
CA CYS A 273 -28.75 11.45 -10.67
C CYS A 273 -29.32 10.02 -10.71
N ALA A 274 -30.42 9.74 -9.99
CA ALA A 274 -31.02 8.41 -9.89
C ALA A 274 -30.02 7.31 -9.45
N GLY A 275 -29.06 7.69 -8.61
CA GLY A 275 -28.01 6.82 -8.07
C GLY A 275 -26.84 6.55 -9.02
N GLN A 276 -26.81 7.13 -10.22
CA GLN A 276 -25.77 6.86 -11.21
C GLN A 276 -24.50 7.69 -10.96
N THR A 277 -23.35 7.01 -10.86
CA THR A 277 -22.01 7.59 -10.63
C THR A 277 -21.09 7.39 -11.85
N LYS A 278 -21.60 7.66 -13.07
CA LYS A 278 -20.82 7.48 -14.30
C LYS A 278 -19.52 8.25 -14.26
N GLY A 279 -18.43 7.63 -14.70
CA GLY A 279 -17.10 8.23 -14.69
C GLY A 279 -16.39 8.19 -13.34
N LEU A 280 -16.94 7.50 -12.33
CA LEU A 280 -16.39 7.44 -10.98
C LEU A 280 -16.45 5.99 -10.45
N ALA A 281 -15.41 5.55 -9.75
CA ALA A 281 -15.43 4.27 -9.06
C ALA A 281 -16.47 4.28 -7.94
N THR A 282 -17.17 3.19 -7.70
CA THR A 282 -18.11 3.06 -6.58
C THR A 282 -17.45 2.27 -5.46
N CYS A 283 -17.45 2.82 -4.24
CA CYS A 283 -17.08 2.08 -3.04
C CYS A 283 -18.25 1.20 -2.59
N ILE A 284 -18.04 -0.11 -2.58
CA ILE A 284 -19.07 -1.12 -2.27
C ILE A 284 -19.04 -1.50 -0.78
N GLY A 285 -17.92 -1.30 -0.12
CA GLY A 285 -17.78 -1.51 1.31
C GLY A 285 -16.37 -1.16 1.76
N SER A 286 -16.25 -0.75 3.01
CA SER A 286 -14.97 -0.37 3.60
C SER A 286 -14.96 -0.75 5.08
N VAL A 287 -13.77 -1.04 5.61
CA VAL A 287 -13.55 -1.31 7.02
C VAL A 287 -12.20 -0.78 7.46
N ASP A 288 -12.20 -0.03 8.57
CA ASP A 288 -10.98 0.27 9.32
C ASP A 288 -10.68 -0.93 10.23
N LEU A 289 -9.72 -1.75 9.82
CA LEU A 289 -9.37 -2.99 10.53
C LEU A 289 -8.76 -2.72 11.91
N SER A 290 -8.21 -1.52 12.15
CA SER A 290 -7.63 -1.15 13.45
C SER A 290 -8.67 -1.09 14.56
N THR A 291 -9.93 -0.84 14.21
CA THR A 291 -11.06 -0.82 15.15
C THR A 291 -11.46 -2.22 15.63
N LEU A 292 -11.10 -3.25 14.86
CA LEU A 292 -11.44 -4.65 15.12
C LEU A 292 -10.24 -5.43 15.66
N TYR A 293 -9.03 -5.08 15.20
CA TYR A 293 -7.80 -5.82 15.42
C TYR A 293 -6.66 -4.85 15.75
N PRO A 294 -6.12 -4.85 16.99
CA PRO A 294 -5.08 -3.91 17.40
C PRO A 294 -3.80 -3.95 16.56
N GLU A 295 -3.46 -5.09 15.95
CA GLU A 295 -2.30 -5.22 15.09
C GLU A 295 -2.40 -4.40 13.80
N HIS A 296 -3.61 -4.01 13.40
CA HIS A 296 -3.90 -3.18 12.23
C HIS A 296 -3.73 -1.66 12.49
N LYS A 297 -3.12 -1.29 13.62
CA LYS A 297 -2.67 0.09 13.92
C LYS A 297 -1.14 0.12 14.04
N THR A 298 -0.50 1.08 13.37
CA THR A 298 0.93 1.35 13.64
C THR A 298 1.09 2.02 15.01
N ILE A 299 2.31 2.05 15.53
CA ILE A 299 2.60 2.75 16.80
C ILE A 299 3.87 3.62 16.71
N THR A 300 4.63 3.49 15.62
CA THR A 300 5.94 4.13 15.51
C THR A 300 5.83 5.65 15.32
N ALA A 301 4.81 6.13 14.62
CA ALA A 301 4.64 7.57 14.38
C ALA A 301 4.21 8.28 15.65
N GLY A 302 3.25 7.72 16.39
CA GLY A 302 2.79 8.25 17.66
C GLY A 302 3.91 8.28 18.69
N LEU A 303 4.67 7.20 18.84
CA LEU A 303 5.83 7.16 19.74
C LEU A 303 6.90 8.21 19.37
N ARG A 304 7.19 8.39 18.09
CA ARG A 304 8.12 9.43 17.60
C ARG A 304 7.62 10.84 17.93
N ALA A 305 6.31 11.03 17.96
CA ALA A 305 5.64 12.30 18.24
C ALA A 305 5.21 12.45 19.70
N GLY A 306 5.91 11.80 20.65
CA GLY A 306 5.63 11.97 22.08
C GLY A 306 4.35 11.29 22.56
N GLY A 307 3.89 10.24 21.87
CA GLY A 307 2.67 9.50 22.21
C GLY A 307 1.41 9.98 21.48
N ASN A 308 1.54 10.80 20.42
CA ASN A 308 0.39 11.27 19.66
C ASN A 308 -0.13 10.19 18.68
N GLU A 309 -1.04 9.35 19.15
CA GLU A 309 -1.61 8.24 18.36
C GLU A 309 -2.42 8.70 17.13
N LEU A 310 -2.79 9.98 17.00
CA LEU A 310 -3.46 10.49 15.80
C LEU A 310 -2.56 10.45 14.55
N LEU A 311 -1.24 10.38 14.76
CA LEU A 311 -0.26 10.28 13.69
C LEU A 311 0.05 8.82 13.31
N ASP A 312 -0.42 7.86 14.10
CA ASP A 312 -0.34 6.45 13.71
C ASP A 312 -1.32 6.15 12.58
N SER A 313 -0.97 5.15 11.78
CA SER A 313 -1.74 4.73 10.63
C SER A 313 -2.64 3.54 10.97
N CYS A 314 -3.89 3.63 10.56
CA CYS A 314 -4.90 2.60 10.61
C CYS A 314 -4.98 1.89 9.25
N HIS A 315 -5.15 0.57 9.26
CA HIS A 315 -5.26 -0.22 8.04
C HIS A 315 -6.71 -0.26 7.56
N ASP A 316 -6.99 0.45 6.47
CA ASP A 316 -8.28 0.40 5.78
C ASP A 316 -8.27 -0.66 4.69
N ARG A 317 -9.39 -1.37 4.57
CA ARG A 317 -9.68 -2.28 3.46
C ARG A 317 -10.99 -1.90 2.81
N SER A 318 -10.94 -1.56 1.53
CA SER A 318 -12.09 -1.09 0.75
C SER A 318 -12.29 -1.92 -0.52
N LEU A 319 -13.55 -2.11 -0.91
CA LEU A 319 -13.96 -2.75 -2.16
C LEU A 319 -14.52 -1.72 -3.13
N PHE A 320 -14.08 -1.80 -4.39
CA PHE A 320 -14.47 -0.89 -5.46
C PHE A 320 -14.91 -1.63 -6.72
N THR A 321 -15.74 -0.96 -7.51
CA THR A 321 -16.11 -1.34 -8.88
C THR A 321 -16.22 -0.08 -9.74
N PRO A 322 -15.95 -0.13 -11.05
CA PRO A 322 -15.38 -1.26 -11.80
C PRO A 322 -13.90 -1.48 -11.48
N VAL A 323 -13.37 -2.62 -11.94
CA VAL A 323 -11.92 -2.83 -12.04
C VAL A 323 -11.44 -2.19 -13.34
N GLY A 324 -10.24 -1.62 -13.32
CA GLY A 324 -9.68 -0.99 -14.51
C GLY A 324 -8.18 -1.20 -14.67
N PHE A 325 -7.70 -0.75 -15.82
CA PHE A 325 -6.28 -0.67 -16.14
C PHE A 325 -5.85 0.78 -16.40
N THR A 326 -4.56 1.03 -16.24
CA THR A 326 -3.97 2.38 -16.26
C THR A 326 -4.00 3.00 -17.65
N LEU A 327 -4.04 4.34 -17.68
CA LEU A 327 -4.16 5.11 -18.92
C LEU A 327 -2.97 4.98 -19.87
N ASP A 328 -1.84 4.39 -19.47
CA ASP A 328 -0.68 4.10 -20.34
C ASP A 328 -0.88 2.86 -21.23
N GLN A 329 -1.89 2.04 -20.95
CA GLN A 329 -2.24 0.82 -21.70
C GLN A 329 -3.32 1.06 -22.76
N PHE A 330 -3.54 2.32 -23.16
CA PHE A 330 -4.52 2.67 -24.18
C PHE A 330 -4.13 2.13 -25.57
N HIS A 331 -5.14 1.73 -26.35
CA HIS A 331 -4.96 1.18 -27.70
C HIS A 331 -5.05 2.25 -28.79
N SER A 332 -5.61 3.42 -28.47
CA SER A 332 -5.71 4.56 -29.38
C SER A 332 -5.87 5.86 -28.62
N THR A 333 -5.40 6.96 -29.19
CA THR A 333 -5.61 8.30 -28.63
C THR A 333 -7.09 8.64 -28.46
N LYS A 334 -7.96 8.06 -29.31
CA LYS A 334 -9.42 8.14 -29.13
C LYS A 334 -9.88 7.52 -27.81
N GLN A 335 -9.42 6.31 -27.49
CA GLN A 335 -9.73 5.64 -26.22
C GLN A 335 -9.24 6.46 -25.02
N LEU A 336 -8.00 6.97 -25.11
CA LEU A 336 -7.42 7.84 -24.07
C LEU A 336 -8.30 9.07 -23.80
N VAL A 337 -8.66 9.81 -24.85
CA VAL A 337 -9.48 11.04 -24.71
C VAL A 337 -10.90 10.71 -24.22
N GLN A 338 -11.49 9.59 -24.66
CA GLN A 338 -12.79 9.13 -24.17
C GLN A 338 -12.74 8.78 -22.69
N ALA A 339 -11.68 8.10 -22.24
CA ALA A 339 -11.50 7.75 -20.84
C ALA A 339 -11.35 9.01 -19.97
N LEU A 340 -10.48 9.95 -20.36
CA LEU A 340 -10.32 11.22 -19.66
C LEU A 340 -11.63 12.01 -19.59
N ARG A 341 -12.37 12.10 -20.70
CA ARG A 341 -13.68 12.77 -20.73
C ARG A 341 -14.67 12.15 -19.74
N SER A 342 -14.73 10.82 -19.67
CA SER A 342 -15.61 10.11 -18.73
C SER A 342 -15.18 10.36 -17.29
N ALA A 343 -13.89 10.29 -16.99
CA ALA A 343 -13.35 10.60 -15.67
C ALA A 343 -13.59 12.06 -15.24
N ILE A 344 -13.48 13.03 -16.17
CA ILE A 344 -13.82 14.44 -15.93
C ILE A 344 -15.32 14.59 -15.60
N ALA A 345 -16.20 13.82 -16.25
CA ALA A 345 -17.62 13.84 -15.91
C ALA A 345 -17.88 13.30 -14.48
N GLY A 346 -17.19 12.23 -14.08
CA GLY A 346 -17.23 11.69 -12.71
C GLY A 346 -16.65 12.65 -11.67
N HIS A 347 -15.53 13.32 -12.00
CA HIS A 347 -14.97 14.41 -11.20
C HIS A 347 -15.97 15.55 -11.02
N GLY A 348 -16.66 15.96 -12.10
CA GLY A 348 -17.72 16.97 -12.04
C GLY A 348 -18.88 16.56 -11.13
N LEU A 349 -19.27 15.29 -11.13
CA LEU A 349 -20.26 14.76 -10.18
C LEU A 349 -19.77 14.86 -8.74
N ALA A 350 -18.51 14.49 -8.47
CA ALA A 350 -17.92 14.61 -7.14
C ALA A 350 -17.90 16.06 -6.66
N LEU A 351 -17.53 16.99 -7.53
CA LEU A 351 -17.54 18.42 -7.24
C LEU A 351 -18.94 18.93 -6.89
N LEU A 352 -19.96 18.52 -7.64
CA LEU A 352 -21.35 18.90 -7.37
C LEU A 352 -21.87 18.33 -6.03
N ALA A 353 -21.32 17.20 -5.59
CA ALA A 353 -21.59 16.64 -4.28
C ALA A 353 -20.84 17.36 -3.14
N GLY A 354 -19.97 18.33 -3.47
CA GLY A 354 -19.12 19.04 -2.51
C GLY A 354 -17.82 18.33 -2.19
N VAL A 355 -17.27 17.52 -3.11
CA VAL A 355 -16.01 16.78 -2.94
C VAL A 355 -14.96 17.26 -3.95
N LEU A 356 -13.85 17.81 -3.44
CA LEU A 356 -12.68 18.18 -4.24
C LEU A 356 -11.69 17.01 -4.27
N HIS A 357 -11.20 16.61 -5.45
CA HIS A 357 -10.37 15.41 -5.56
C HIS A 357 -8.94 15.63 -5.07
N ARG A 358 -8.27 16.68 -5.57
CA ARG A 358 -6.94 17.15 -5.16
C ARG A 358 -5.73 16.30 -5.56
N ASP A 359 -5.92 15.22 -6.32
CA ASP A 359 -4.83 14.30 -6.71
C ASP A 359 -5.13 13.63 -8.07
N VAL A 360 -5.53 14.41 -9.07
CA VAL A 360 -5.69 13.88 -10.43
C VAL A 360 -4.32 13.48 -10.98
N SER A 361 -4.15 12.21 -11.32
CA SER A 361 -2.88 11.65 -11.81
C SER A 361 -3.11 10.42 -12.71
N ALA A 362 -2.04 9.96 -13.38
CA ALA A 362 -2.10 8.76 -14.22
C ALA A 362 -2.45 7.47 -13.46
N GLY A 363 -2.29 7.45 -12.13
CA GLY A 363 -2.66 6.32 -11.27
C GLY A 363 -4.11 6.33 -10.81
N ASN A 364 -4.77 7.49 -10.87
CA ASN A 364 -6.10 7.72 -10.28
C ASN A 364 -7.21 7.82 -11.33
N VAL A 365 -6.86 7.69 -12.61
CA VAL A 365 -7.80 7.58 -13.72
C VAL A 365 -7.53 6.27 -14.44
N LEU A 366 -8.56 5.44 -14.60
CA LEU A 366 -8.46 4.12 -15.21
C LEU A 366 -9.47 3.95 -16.34
N ILE A 367 -9.24 2.92 -17.16
CA ILE A 367 -10.16 2.42 -18.17
C ILE A 367 -10.79 1.13 -17.62
N ASP A 368 -12.12 1.09 -17.62
CA ASP A 368 -12.94 -0.05 -17.23
C ASP A 368 -12.62 -1.26 -18.12
N GLU A 369 -12.21 -2.36 -17.48
CA GLU A 369 -11.82 -3.58 -18.16
C GLU A 369 -13.01 -4.40 -18.68
N ASP A 370 -14.23 -4.14 -18.18
CA ASP A 370 -15.45 -4.82 -18.60
C ASP A 370 -16.01 -4.22 -19.90
N VAL A 371 -15.78 -2.91 -20.10
CA VAL A 371 -16.26 -2.18 -21.28
C VAL A 371 -15.19 -1.31 -21.94
N PRO A 372 -13.96 -1.80 -22.21
CA PRO A 372 -12.82 -0.97 -22.60
C PRO A 372 -13.00 -0.24 -23.94
N ALA A 373 -13.88 -0.75 -24.81
CA ALA A 373 -14.23 -0.12 -26.09
C ALA A 373 -15.36 0.91 -25.98
N SER A 374 -16.00 1.03 -24.81
CA SER A 374 -17.07 1.99 -24.56
C SER A 374 -16.53 3.42 -24.55
N PRO A 375 -17.27 4.39 -25.12
CA PRO A 375 -16.93 5.81 -24.98
C PRO A 375 -16.99 6.32 -23.52
N ASP A 376 -17.59 5.54 -22.62
CA ASP A 376 -17.79 5.88 -21.20
C ASP A 376 -16.96 4.96 -20.27
N ALA A 377 -15.92 4.30 -20.82
CA ALA A 377 -15.10 3.35 -20.07
C ALA A 377 -14.17 4.01 -19.02
N GLY A 378 -13.94 5.31 -19.09
CA GLY A 378 -13.03 5.97 -18.15
C GLY A 378 -13.70 6.25 -16.81
N PHE A 379 -12.94 6.12 -15.72
CA PHE A 379 -13.40 6.50 -14.40
C PHE A 379 -12.27 7.03 -13.51
N ILE A 380 -12.62 7.91 -12.57
CA ILE A 380 -11.73 8.43 -11.53
C ILE A 380 -11.90 7.67 -10.20
N LEU A 381 -10.83 7.55 -9.43
CA LEU A 381 -10.78 6.93 -8.11
C LEU A 381 -9.76 7.61 -7.19
N ASP A 382 -9.61 7.10 -5.97
CA ASP A 382 -8.58 7.51 -5.00
C ASP A 382 -8.83 8.88 -4.35
N PHE A 383 -9.87 8.94 -3.50
CA PHE A 383 -10.30 10.16 -2.80
C PHE A 383 -9.58 10.38 -1.46
N ASP A 384 -8.43 9.75 -1.25
CA ASP A 384 -7.70 9.80 0.02
C ASP A 384 -7.11 11.18 0.36
N TYR A 385 -6.89 12.02 -0.66
CA TYR A 385 -6.44 13.41 -0.51
C TYR A 385 -7.54 14.42 -0.70
N SER A 386 -8.78 13.94 -0.87
CA SER A 386 -9.92 14.80 -1.10
C SER A 386 -10.25 15.64 0.12
N GLU A 387 -11.01 16.70 -0.13
CA GLU A 387 -11.52 17.61 0.87
C GLU A 387 -12.97 17.94 0.55
N PHE A 388 -13.77 18.14 1.60
CA PHE A 388 -15.14 18.60 1.41
C PHE A 388 -15.16 20.12 1.27
N THR A 389 -16.03 20.62 0.40
CA THR A 389 -16.50 22.01 0.45
C THR A 389 -17.44 22.18 1.65
N GLU A 390 -17.93 23.40 1.89
CA GLU A 390 -18.94 23.64 2.91
C GLU A 390 -20.20 22.79 2.68
N GLU A 391 -20.66 22.68 1.43
CA GLU A 391 -21.81 21.86 1.05
C GLU A 391 -21.55 20.36 1.27
N GLY A 392 -20.32 19.90 0.97
CA GLY A 392 -19.91 18.53 1.23
C GLY A 392 -19.88 18.21 2.73
N LEU A 393 -19.40 19.14 3.56
CA LEU A 393 -19.41 19.01 5.01
C LEU A 393 -20.82 18.97 5.57
N GLU A 394 -21.73 19.80 5.07
CA GLU A 394 -23.14 19.78 5.47
C GLU A 394 -23.83 18.46 5.10
N ARG A 395 -23.56 17.92 3.90
CA ARG A 395 -24.07 16.61 3.48
C ARG A 395 -23.49 15.50 4.35
N PHE A 396 -22.18 15.53 4.58
CA PHE A 396 -21.50 14.56 5.44
C PHE A 396 -22.05 14.57 6.87
N ALA A 397 -22.24 15.73 7.48
CA ALA A 397 -22.77 15.85 8.84
C ALA A 397 -24.20 15.29 8.98
N LYS A 398 -25.00 15.31 7.91
CA LYS A 398 -26.33 14.67 7.88
C LYS A 398 -26.24 13.15 7.82
N LEU A 399 -25.28 12.62 7.05
CA LEU A 399 -25.04 11.18 6.91
C LEU A 399 -24.40 10.59 8.18
N HIS A 400 -23.53 11.36 8.83
CA HIS A 400 -22.71 10.93 9.96
C HIS A 400 -22.79 11.93 11.13
N PRO A 401 -23.96 12.08 11.77
CA PRO A 401 -24.16 13.07 12.83
C PRO A 401 -23.28 12.84 14.06
N ASP A 402 -22.88 11.59 14.30
CA ASP A 402 -22.06 11.19 15.45
C ASP A 402 -20.56 11.09 15.12
N PHE A 403 -20.16 11.37 13.87
CA PHE A 403 -18.76 11.29 13.48
C PHE A 403 -17.99 12.52 13.97
N TYR A 404 -16.95 12.26 14.75
CA TYR A 404 -16.01 13.26 15.21
C TYR A 404 -14.58 12.82 14.87
N MET A 405 -13.77 13.76 14.39
CA MET A 405 -12.36 13.53 14.12
C MET A 405 -11.56 14.72 14.63
N GLU A 406 -10.53 14.43 15.41
CA GLU A 406 -9.65 15.45 15.97
C GLU A 406 -8.74 16.01 14.87
N GLU A 407 -8.73 17.33 14.72
CA GLU A 407 -7.85 17.99 13.78
C GLU A 407 -6.43 18.09 14.36
N VAL A 408 -5.46 17.62 13.59
CA VAL A 408 -4.05 17.91 13.81
C VAL A 408 -3.58 18.95 12.80
N ASP A 409 -2.57 19.72 13.19
CA ASP A 409 -1.89 20.67 12.32
C ASP A 409 -1.53 20.00 10.96
N LYS A 410 -1.77 20.71 9.86
CA LYS A 410 -1.51 20.21 8.51
C LYS A 410 -0.03 19.83 8.33
N ASP A 411 0.87 20.55 9.00
CA ASP A 411 2.32 20.28 8.95
C ASP A 411 2.71 18.96 9.63
N LEU A 412 1.83 18.40 10.47
CA LEU A 412 2.04 17.10 11.11
C LEU A 412 1.53 15.94 10.26
N LYS A 413 0.74 16.21 9.21
CA LYS A 413 0.27 15.19 8.28
C LYS A 413 1.38 14.87 7.29
N ASP A 414 1.54 13.60 6.94
CA ASP A 414 2.58 13.21 5.99
C ASP A 414 2.32 13.91 4.64
N ILE A 415 3.34 14.57 4.07
CA ILE A 415 3.25 15.16 2.73
C ILE A 415 3.24 14.02 1.72
N THR A 416 2.15 13.89 1.00
CA THR A 416 1.95 12.80 0.05
C THR A 416 1.14 13.30 -1.15
N GLY A 417 1.63 13.04 -2.34
CA GLY A 417 1.00 13.41 -3.62
C GLY A 417 1.90 13.06 -4.80
N THR A 418 1.34 13.06 -6.02
CA THR A 418 2.10 12.71 -7.24
C THR A 418 2.75 13.97 -7.83
N TYR A 419 4.04 14.18 -7.52
CA TYR A 419 4.79 15.41 -7.82
C TYR A 419 4.65 15.98 -9.25
N PRO A 420 4.60 15.19 -10.34
CA PRO A 420 4.42 15.73 -11.70
C PRO A 420 3.04 16.31 -12.05
N PHE A 421 1.99 16.02 -11.27
CA PHE A 421 0.61 16.43 -11.57
C PHE A 421 -0.02 17.32 -10.50
N MET A 422 0.77 17.64 -9.47
CA MET A 422 0.37 18.51 -8.39
C MET A 422 0.31 19.94 -8.90
N ALA A 423 -0.89 20.52 -8.97
CA ALA A 423 -1.05 21.95 -9.20
C ALA A 423 -0.28 22.74 -8.13
N LEU A 424 0.25 23.90 -8.50
CA LEU A 424 1.05 24.83 -7.66
C LEU A 424 0.55 25.12 -6.21
N PRO A 425 -0.73 24.97 -5.81
CA PRO A 425 -1.18 25.30 -4.45
C PRO A 425 -0.82 24.30 -3.32
N ALA A 426 -0.17 23.17 -3.59
CA ALA A 426 0.10 22.16 -2.55
C ALA A 426 1.50 22.29 -1.89
N LEU A 427 2.22 23.38 -2.14
CA LEU A 427 3.45 23.73 -1.44
C LEU A 427 3.13 24.55 -0.16
N PRO A 428 3.80 24.29 0.99
CA PRO A 428 3.43 24.88 2.30
C PRO A 428 3.60 26.40 2.43
N ALA A 429 4.01 27.11 1.38
CA ALA A 429 4.47 28.49 1.50
C ALA A 429 3.48 29.57 1.05
N VAL A 430 2.33 29.21 0.45
CA VAL A 430 1.29 30.20 0.12
C VAL A 430 -0.08 29.56 0.29
N VAL A 431 -0.92 30.14 1.15
CA VAL A 431 -2.34 29.78 1.28
C VAL A 431 -3.06 30.22 0.01
N HIS A 432 -2.94 29.42 -1.04
CA HIS A 432 -3.79 29.51 -2.21
C HIS A 432 -4.95 28.53 -1.99
N THR A 433 -6.17 29.06 -1.96
CA THR A 433 -7.40 28.28 -1.90
C THR A 433 -7.42 27.28 -3.05
N TYR A 434 -7.30 25.98 -2.74
CA TYR A 434 -7.42 24.93 -3.75
C TYR A 434 -8.84 24.94 -4.31
N SER A 435 -9.00 25.19 -5.61
CA SER A 435 -10.29 25.16 -6.30
C SER A 435 -10.35 24.02 -7.34
N SER A 436 -11.55 23.73 -7.82
CA SER A 436 -11.81 22.73 -8.87
C SER A 436 -11.08 23.02 -10.19
N GLN A 437 -10.66 24.27 -10.43
CA GLN A 437 -9.88 24.64 -11.61
C GLN A 437 -8.53 23.93 -11.63
N HIS A 438 -7.93 23.68 -10.46
CA HIS A 438 -6.66 22.98 -10.35
C HIS A 438 -6.78 21.50 -10.73
N ASP A 439 -7.87 20.81 -10.38
CA ASP A 439 -8.11 19.43 -10.80
C ASP A 439 -8.25 19.34 -12.34
N LEU A 440 -8.98 20.30 -12.95
CA LEU A 440 -9.12 20.38 -14.41
C LEU A 440 -7.78 20.68 -15.11
N GLU A 441 -6.95 21.54 -14.51
CA GLU A 441 -5.59 21.78 -14.98
C GLU A 441 -4.74 20.50 -14.90
N SER A 442 -4.83 19.74 -13.81
CA SER A 442 -4.16 18.44 -13.67
C SER A 442 -4.61 17.43 -14.73
N PHE A 443 -5.89 17.41 -15.14
CA PHE A 443 -6.33 16.60 -16.28
C PHE A 443 -5.68 17.00 -17.60
N TYR A 444 -5.50 18.30 -17.83
CA TYR A 444 -4.78 18.80 -19.02
C TYR A 444 -3.31 18.34 -19.01
N TRP A 445 -2.60 18.53 -17.89
CA TRP A 445 -1.21 18.11 -17.76
C TRP A 445 -1.05 16.59 -17.86
N LEU A 446 -2.01 15.82 -17.34
CA LEU A 446 -2.07 14.38 -17.49
C LEU A 446 -2.19 13.96 -18.96
N LEU A 447 -3.06 14.62 -19.75
CA LEU A 447 -3.16 14.37 -21.18
C LEU A 447 -1.83 14.64 -21.89
N VAL A 448 -1.21 15.79 -21.63
CA VAL A 448 0.09 16.15 -22.23
C VAL A 448 1.16 15.11 -21.88
N TRP A 449 1.24 14.71 -20.62
CA TRP A 449 2.18 13.70 -20.14
C TRP A 449 1.99 12.36 -20.86
N LEU A 450 0.75 11.90 -21.02
CA LEU A 450 0.45 10.64 -21.70
C LEU A 450 0.82 10.69 -23.18
N LEU A 451 0.51 11.80 -23.86
CA LEU A 451 0.86 11.98 -25.27
C LEU A 451 2.38 12.00 -25.48
N LEU A 452 3.13 12.77 -24.68
CA LEU A 452 4.58 12.88 -24.82
C LEU A 452 5.35 11.61 -24.48
N ARG A 453 4.76 10.68 -23.70
CA ARG A 453 5.44 9.43 -23.30
C ARG A 453 5.01 8.20 -24.08
N HIS A 454 3.78 8.19 -24.58
CA HIS A 454 3.14 6.97 -25.09
C HIS A 454 2.59 7.12 -26.51
N THR A 455 2.87 8.23 -27.21
CA THR A 455 2.49 8.40 -28.61
C THR A 455 3.66 8.87 -29.48
N ASP A 456 3.63 8.50 -30.76
CA ASP A 456 4.52 9.09 -31.75
C ASP A 456 4.14 10.56 -31.97
N HIS A 457 5.11 11.46 -31.79
CA HIS A 457 4.89 12.89 -31.93
C HIS A 457 6.08 13.58 -32.62
N PHE A 458 5.80 14.73 -33.23
CA PHE A 458 6.80 15.53 -33.95
C PHE A 458 7.39 16.67 -33.12
N HIS A 459 7.38 16.55 -31.78
CA HIS A 459 8.03 17.53 -30.91
C HIS A 459 9.51 17.69 -31.26
N ILE A 460 10.02 18.93 -31.25
CA ILE A 460 11.39 19.25 -31.68
C ILE A 460 12.45 18.50 -30.85
N ASP A 461 12.18 18.34 -29.55
CA ASP A 461 13.05 17.59 -28.62
C ASP A 461 12.86 16.07 -28.69
N GLY A 462 12.03 15.57 -29.61
CA GLY A 462 11.81 14.13 -29.81
C GLY A 462 11.48 13.40 -28.49
N PRO A 463 12.04 12.20 -28.23
CA PRO A 463 11.79 11.43 -27.01
C PRO A 463 12.08 12.17 -25.69
N ASP A 464 12.93 13.21 -25.73
CA ASP A 464 13.27 14.01 -24.56
C ASP A 464 12.23 15.11 -24.28
N ALA A 465 11.20 15.27 -25.13
CA ALA A 465 10.14 16.28 -24.96
C ALA A 465 9.42 16.17 -23.61
N CYS A 466 9.06 14.95 -23.19
CA CYS A 466 8.45 14.75 -21.87
C CYS A 466 9.40 15.21 -20.76
N SER A 467 10.67 14.81 -20.83
CA SER A 467 11.67 15.22 -19.85
C SER A 467 11.93 16.74 -19.90
N GLY A 468 11.85 17.38 -21.07
CA GLY A 468 11.99 18.82 -21.20
C GLY A 468 10.87 19.59 -20.49
N VAL A 469 9.63 19.13 -20.64
CA VAL A 469 8.44 19.77 -20.04
C VAL A 469 8.34 19.46 -18.54
N PHE A 470 8.58 18.21 -18.14
CA PHE A 470 8.33 17.74 -16.77
C PHE A 470 9.59 17.60 -15.91
N ASP A 471 10.78 17.47 -16.50
CA ASP A 471 12.07 17.29 -15.81
C ASP A 471 13.10 18.43 -16.08
N GLY A 472 12.82 19.37 -16.99
CA GLY A 472 13.69 20.47 -17.45
C GLY A 472 13.80 21.65 -16.47
N GLU A 473 14.32 22.81 -16.92
CA GLU A 473 14.69 24.04 -16.16
C GLU A 473 13.59 24.68 -15.25
N ALA A 474 12.54 23.97 -14.89
CA ALA A 474 11.75 24.19 -13.69
C ALA A 474 12.59 24.09 -12.39
N ARG A 475 13.91 23.86 -12.45
CA ARG A 475 14.85 24.16 -11.36
C ARG A 475 14.93 25.67 -11.01
N GLY A 476 14.45 26.60 -11.83
CA GLY A 476 14.47 28.04 -11.49
C GLY A 476 13.31 28.52 -10.62
N LEU A 477 12.13 27.93 -10.80
CA LEU A 477 10.89 28.36 -10.14
C LEU A 477 10.35 27.35 -9.12
N ILE A 478 10.65 26.06 -9.28
CA ILE A 478 10.24 25.00 -8.33
C ILE A 478 11.32 24.82 -7.23
N LEU A 479 12.59 25.15 -7.52
CA LEU A 479 13.72 24.90 -6.62
C LEU A 479 14.04 26.05 -5.65
N MET A 480 13.37 27.21 -5.76
CA MET A 480 13.41 28.22 -4.69
C MET A 480 12.48 27.89 -3.52
N ALA A 481 11.62 26.88 -3.64
CA ALA A 481 10.59 26.58 -2.64
C ALA A 481 10.81 25.28 -1.84
N VAL A 482 11.70 24.37 -2.25
CA VAL A 482 11.91 23.10 -1.52
C VAL A 482 13.38 22.69 -1.56
N GLY A 483 14.02 22.63 -0.39
CA GLY A 483 15.42 22.26 -0.23
C GLY A 483 15.73 20.81 -0.63
N ASP A 484 16.98 20.61 -1.04
CA ASP A 484 17.57 19.36 -1.54
C ASP A 484 17.22 18.12 -0.72
N SER A 485 16.33 17.24 -1.21
CA SER A 485 16.29 15.83 -0.75
C SER A 485 15.49 14.82 -1.58
N ALA A 486 14.85 15.19 -2.70
CA ALA A 486 14.04 14.25 -3.49
C ALA A 486 14.53 14.05 -4.93
N ILE A 487 15.76 13.57 -5.14
CA ILE A 487 16.23 13.12 -6.46
C ILE A 487 17.03 11.83 -6.29
N SER A 488 16.39 10.67 -6.51
CA SER A 488 17.14 9.44 -6.84
C SER A 488 16.41 8.33 -7.60
N ILE A 489 15.11 8.42 -7.91
CA ILE A 489 14.36 7.22 -8.39
C ILE A 489 14.04 7.22 -9.91
N ALA A 490 14.33 8.28 -10.67
CA ALA A 490 14.01 8.32 -12.11
C ALA A 490 15.17 7.96 -13.06
N LYS A 491 16.23 7.27 -12.60
CA LYS A 491 17.45 7.01 -13.42
C LYS A 491 17.67 5.58 -13.94
N SER A 492 16.73 4.64 -13.81
CA SER A 492 16.94 3.32 -14.42
C SER A 492 15.65 2.72 -14.97
N GLY A 493 15.50 2.81 -16.30
CA GLY A 493 14.46 2.16 -17.07
C GLY A 493 14.51 2.64 -18.53
N ARG A 494 15.63 2.39 -19.20
CA ARG A 494 15.67 2.27 -20.66
C ARG A 494 15.48 0.80 -21.02
#